data_AF-A0AAV4ZQZ4-F1
#
_entry.id   AF-A0AAV4ZQZ4-F1
#
_cell.length_a   1.000
_cell.length_b   1.000
_cell.length_c   1.000
_cell.angle_alpha   90.00
_cell.angle_beta   90.00
_cell.angle_gamma   90.00
#
_symmetry.space_group_name_H-M   'P 1'
#
loop_
_entity.id
_entity.type
_entity.pdbx_description
1 polymer ?
#
loop_
_entity_poly.entity_id
_entity_poly.type
_entity_poly.pdbx_seq_one_letter_code
_entity_poly.pdbx_strand_id
1 'polypeptide(L)'
;MRKTIIHVLAAALSLQAGAAQALFEPLAIAGGGIVASKLIDQAESRANQVIDRGAQRGDALLSKVGNELRVATRNLEIAIGDQRDKTLKDISPAFQKITDEIDGLIDAANRAPGTAADIAEVANLNLIEFTNRLSFLSRKVDFWISSVSGLSQIHGLDDYKIKIRGVGFGHAPNEEVRTLRVSVNGKELPAGAVTPVGGTDTQVVIPNEMLASLFKENDLAHVPIELTAGITKPRECWHCFVTKPTETKTYSVSLKLLLLPKIAAVVTGAQTLTSKVEGDEEFHTVIPHQTSGCATKRPCPWTERISLANDEIAKRVEHSHAGPGCDFSYPQRFHGAGPDYDIADGGRTVVVYRYADGEQFCSTTHTVRYRKLVDKSEDKLLPSQPISFGKPFSILLDQSNGQCNYRLEAKLSTRKLIYIDSGMSTSTDGYLRRVSSVNEGPRCRVTFELLQPS
;
A
#
# COMPACT_ATOMS: atom_id res chain seq x y z
N MET A 1 28.88 8.90 -17.66
CA MET A 1 27.99 9.99 -17.20
C MET A 1 27.00 9.47 -16.16
N ARG A 2 27.42 9.33 -14.89
CA ARG A 2 26.64 8.59 -13.85
C ARG A 2 26.67 9.25 -12.46
N LYS A 3 26.85 10.58 -12.37
CA LYS A 3 27.05 11.27 -11.07
C LYS A 3 26.14 12.47 -10.76
N THR A 4 25.09 12.75 -11.56
CA THR A 4 24.31 13.99 -11.38
C THR A 4 22.85 13.79 -10.93
N ILE A 5 22.38 12.56 -10.69
CA ILE A 5 20.97 12.29 -10.33
C ILE A 5 20.74 12.11 -8.81
N ILE A 6 21.79 11.97 -8.00
CA ILE A 6 21.65 11.66 -6.57
C ILE A 6 21.33 12.90 -5.70
N HIS A 7 21.54 14.12 -6.19
CA HIS A 7 21.37 15.33 -5.37
C HIS A 7 19.93 15.89 -5.35
N VAL A 8 19.03 15.42 -6.22
CA VAL A 8 17.63 15.88 -6.24
C VAL A 8 16.72 14.99 -5.37
N LEU A 9 17.05 13.69 -5.18
CA LEU A 9 16.30 12.83 -4.26
C LEU A 9 16.60 13.10 -2.78
N ALA A 10 17.81 13.55 -2.44
CA ALA A 10 18.18 13.87 -1.07
C ALA A 10 17.54 15.19 -0.55
N ALA A 11 17.16 16.10 -1.45
CA ALA A 11 16.50 17.37 -1.10
C ALA A 11 14.98 17.22 -0.88
N ALA A 12 14.35 16.18 -1.45
CA ALA A 12 12.93 15.89 -1.22
C ALA A 12 12.68 15.14 0.11
N LEU A 13 13.67 14.36 0.57
CA LEU A 13 13.61 13.63 1.84
C LEU A 13 14.01 14.49 3.06
N SER A 14 14.78 15.56 2.87
CA SER A 14 15.18 16.46 3.95
C SER A 14 14.13 17.53 4.31
N LEU A 15 13.14 17.80 3.43
CA LEU A 15 12.07 18.76 3.73
C LEU A 15 10.93 18.21 4.59
N GLN A 16 10.81 16.89 4.81
CA GLN A 16 9.79 16.31 5.69
C GLN A 16 10.27 16.05 7.12
N ALA A 17 11.58 16.06 7.38
CA ALA A 17 12.14 15.87 8.72
C ALA A 17 12.11 17.14 9.60
N GLY A 18 11.84 18.32 9.01
CA GLY A 18 11.93 19.62 9.69
C GLY A 18 10.74 20.03 10.57
N ALA A 19 9.65 19.24 10.60
CA ALA A 19 8.42 19.62 11.32
C ALA A 19 8.11 18.74 12.56
N ALA A 20 9.02 17.85 12.96
CA ALA A 20 8.94 17.14 14.24
C ALA A 20 9.67 17.95 15.33
N GLN A 21 9.36 19.25 15.46
CA GLN A 21 9.79 20.02 16.63
C GLN A 21 9.00 19.53 17.86
N ALA A 22 9.72 19.36 18.97
CA ALA A 22 9.21 18.88 20.25
C ALA A 22 7.93 19.64 20.68
N LEU A 23 6.78 18.97 20.62
CA LEU A 23 5.47 19.55 20.94
C LEU A 23 4.85 19.00 22.22
N PHE A 24 5.58 18.16 22.94
CA PHE A 24 5.12 17.64 24.22
C PHE A 24 6.15 18.00 25.27
N GLU A 25 5.79 18.92 26.15
CA GLU A 25 6.47 18.98 27.43
C GLU A 25 6.30 17.59 28.08
N PRO A 26 7.40 16.95 28.52
CA PRO A 26 7.27 15.76 29.37
C PRO A 26 6.34 16.11 30.52
N LEU A 27 5.57 15.13 31.04
CA LEU A 27 4.79 15.35 32.24
C LEU A 27 5.75 15.83 33.34
N ALA A 28 5.84 17.14 33.53
CA ALA A 28 6.73 17.72 34.50
C ALA A 28 6.06 17.52 35.85
N ILE A 29 6.33 16.37 36.48
CA ILE A 29 5.98 16.07 37.86
C ILE A 29 6.90 16.90 38.77
N ALA A 30 6.81 18.23 38.66
CA ALA A 30 7.62 19.16 39.44
C ALA A 30 6.97 19.35 40.81
N GLY A 31 7.24 18.42 41.74
CA GLY A 31 7.17 18.60 43.21
C GLY A 31 5.82 18.88 43.88
N GLY A 32 4.87 19.52 43.21
CA GLY A 32 3.51 19.78 43.66
C GLY A 32 2.61 18.61 43.30
N GLY A 33 1.80 18.14 44.25
CA GLY A 33 0.91 17.00 44.06
C GLY A 33 -0.02 17.22 42.87
N ILE A 34 0.27 16.59 41.73
CA ILE A 34 -0.65 16.54 40.61
C ILE A 34 -1.79 15.61 41.04
N VAL A 35 -3.01 16.09 40.86
CA VAL A 35 -4.25 15.34 41.15
C VAL A 35 -4.49 14.34 40.01
N ALA A 36 -4.99 13.15 40.31
CA ALA A 36 -5.20 12.09 39.31
C ALA A 36 -6.06 12.56 38.11
N SER A 37 -7.04 13.43 38.36
CA SER A 37 -7.86 14.08 37.33
C SER A 37 -7.04 14.77 36.24
N LYS A 38 -6.03 15.56 36.62
CA LYS A 38 -5.20 16.29 35.64
C LYS A 38 -4.42 15.36 34.72
N LEU A 39 -3.94 14.23 35.24
CA LEU A 39 -3.24 13.23 34.42
C LEU A 39 -4.19 12.58 33.41
N ILE A 40 -5.40 12.23 33.83
CA ILE A 40 -6.44 11.67 32.95
C ILE A 40 -6.78 12.68 31.85
N ASP A 41 -7.02 13.94 32.21
CA ASP A 41 -7.37 14.99 31.26
C ASP A 41 -6.22 15.22 30.25
N GLN A 42 -4.96 15.15 30.70
CA GLN A 42 -3.78 15.23 29.83
C GLN A 42 -3.64 14.03 28.90
N ALA A 43 -3.83 12.81 29.40
CA ALA A 43 -3.81 11.60 28.59
C ALA A 43 -4.92 11.61 27.53
N GLU A 44 -6.13 12.04 27.90
CA GLU A 44 -7.26 12.19 26.97
C GLU A 44 -6.98 13.26 25.91
N SER A 45 -6.44 14.41 26.31
CA SER A 45 -6.03 15.47 25.38
C SER A 45 -4.99 14.96 24.38
N ARG A 46 -3.96 14.23 24.85
CA ARG A 46 -2.94 13.61 23.99
C ARG A 46 -3.54 12.56 23.06
N ALA A 47 -4.44 11.69 23.55
CA ALA A 47 -5.15 10.72 22.73
C ALA A 47 -5.95 11.42 21.63
N ASN A 48 -6.70 12.48 21.96
CA ASN A 48 -7.42 13.28 20.98
C ASN A 48 -6.48 13.93 19.95
N GLN A 49 -5.32 14.44 20.36
CA GLN A 49 -4.32 14.97 19.44
C GLN A 49 -3.70 13.88 18.54
N VAL A 50 -3.52 12.66 19.02
CA VAL A 50 -3.12 11.51 18.18
C VAL A 50 -4.21 11.21 17.16
N ILE A 51 -5.49 11.17 17.58
CA ILE A 51 -6.62 10.97 16.67
C ILE A 51 -6.67 12.06 15.60
N ASP A 52 -6.58 13.33 16.01
CA ASP A 52 -6.71 14.48 15.12
C ASP A 52 -5.51 14.61 14.17
N ARG A 53 -4.29 14.23 14.61
CA ARG A 53 -3.14 14.10 13.70
C ARG A 53 -3.31 12.95 12.73
N GLY A 54 -3.80 11.80 13.20
CA GLY A 54 -4.20 10.70 12.33
C GLY A 54 -5.20 11.20 11.28
N ALA A 55 -6.20 11.97 11.68
CA ALA A 55 -7.17 12.59 10.78
C ALA A 55 -6.51 13.50 9.72
N GLN A 56 -5.69 14.45 10.18
CA GLN A 56 -5.03 15.44 9.32
C GLN A 56 -4.02 14.80 8.35
N ARG A 57 -3.37 13.72 8.79
CA ARG A 57 -2.44 12.92 7.96
C ARG A 57 -3.15 11.79 7.23
N GLY A 58 -4.47 11.67 7.34
CA GLY A 58 -5.24 10.50 6.93
C GLY A 58 -4.74 9.14 7.47
N ASP A 59 -3.87 9.14 8.46
CA ASP A 59 -3.31 7.92 9.03
C ASP A 59 -4.34 7.27 9.95
N ALA A 60 -5.15 6.39 9.35
CA ALA A 60 -6.17 5.63 10.05
C ALA A 60 -5.60 4.75 11.17
N LEU A 61 -4.34 4.35 11.07
CA LEU A 61 -3.67 3.57 12.10
C LEU A 61 -3.34 4.45 13.31
N LEU A 62 -2.83 5.67 13.11
CA LEU A 62 -2.70 6.64 14.20
C LEU A 62 -4.05 6.96 14.84
N SER A 63 -5.11 7.14 14.05
CA SER A 63 -6.46 7.35 14.60
C SER A 63 -6.96 6.15 15.41
N LYS A 64 -6.64 4.92 15.01
CA LYS A 64 -6.95 3.69 15.77
C LYS A 64 -6.21 3.68 17.11
N VAL A 65 -4.90 3.95 17.12
CA VAL A 65 -4.11 4.03 18.37
C VAL A 65 -4.67 5.10 19.30
N GLY A 66 -5.01 6.28 18.77
CA GLY A 66 -5.62 7.34 19.56
C GLY A 66 -6.95 6.92 20.19
N ASN A 67 -7.77 6.12 19.49
CA ASN A 67 -8.99 5.55 20.05
C ASN A 67 -8.72 4.52 21.16
N GLU A 68 -7.73 3.64 20.99
CA GLU A 68 -7.34 2.66 22.00
C GLU A 68 -6.78 3.35 23.26
N LEU A 69 -5.95 4.38 23.10
CA LEU A 69 -5.48 5.23 24.18
C LEU A 69 -6.65 5.88 24.92
N ARG A 70 -7.66 6.38 24.20
CA ARG A 70 -8.85 6.98 24.83
C ARG A 70 -9.65 5.95 25.63
N VAL A 71 -9.80 4.74 25.13
CA VAL A 71 -10.41 3.63 25.87
C VAL A 71 -9.61 3.36 27.14
N ALA A 72 -8.29 3.25 27.05
CA ALA A 72 -7.39 3.05 28.19
C ALA A 72 -7.52 4.15 29.25
N THR A 73 -7.53 5.42 28.83
CA THR A 73 -7.68 6.58 29.72
C THR A 73 -9.04 6.58 30.43
N ARG A 74 -10.13 6.28 29.71
CA ARG A 74 -11.47 6.25 30.31
C ARG A 74 -11.63 5.10 31.30
N ASN A 75 -11.09 3.95 30.95
CA ASN A 75 -10.97 2.80 31.81
C ASN A 75 -10.21 3.12 33.11
N LEU A 76 -9.11 3.87 32.99
CA LEU A 76 -8.34 4.34 34.14
C LEU A 76 -9.16 5.28 35.03
N GLU A 77 -9.88 6.23 34.43
CA GLU A 77 -10.78 7.13 35.16
C GLU A 77 -11.84 6.36 35.97
N ILE A 78 -12.47 5.36 35.34
CA ILE A 78 -13.47 4.50 36.00
C ILE A 78 -12.83 3.70 37.15
N ALA A 79 -11.61 3.19 36.95
CA ALA A 79 -10.88 2.42 37.95
C ALA A 79 -10.47 3.27 39.17
N ILE A 80 -10.07 4.52 38.95
CA ILE A 80 -9.72 5.46 40.04
C ILE A 80 -10.97 5.86 40.83
N GLY A 81 -12.11 6.06 40.14
CA GLY A 81 -13.39 6.41 40.76
C GLY A 81 -13.26 7.57 41.75
N ASP A 82 -13.64 7.33 43.00
CA ASP A 82 -13.64 8.33 44.09
C ASP A 82 -12.23 8.85 44.46
N GLN A 83 -11.16 8.21 43.99
CA GLN A 83 -9.79 8.65 44.26
C GLN A 83 -9.30 9.74 43.29
N ARG A 84 -10.16 10.20 42.37
CA ARG A 84 -9.82 11.16 41.32
C ARG A 84 -9.22 12.46 41.87
N ASP A 85 -9.67 12.88 43.05
CA ASP A 85 -9.24 14.12 43.70
C ASP A 85 -8.03 13.97 44.63
N LYS A 86 -7.48 12.75 44.76
CA LYS A 86 -6.28 12.52 45.56
C LYS A 86 -5.02 12.91 44.79
N THR A 87 -4.04 13.41 45.52
CA THR A 87 -2.72 13.72 44.99
C THR A 87 -1.93 12.45 44.65
N LEU A 88 -1.15 12.48 43.57
CA LEU A 88 -0.31 11.36 43.08
C LEU A 88 0.61 10.72 44.14
N LYS A 89 1.04 11.49 45.14
CA LYS A 89 1.84 10.99 46.28
C LYS A 89 1.05 10.04 47.18
N ASP A 90 -0.27 10.19 47.19
CA ASP A 90 -1.21 9.39 47.97
C ASP A 90 -1.82 8.25 47.14
N ILE A 91 -1.47 8.17 45.85
CA ILE A 91 -1.87 7.09 44.96
C ILE A 91 -0.78 6.02 44.96
N SER A 92 -1.21 4.75 44.91
CA SER A 92 -0.29 3.61 44.94
C SER A 92 0.80 3.68 43.85
N PRO A 93 2.03 3.20 44.10
CA PRO A 93 3.11 3.12 43.10
C PRO A 93 2.71 2.41 41.78
N ALA A 94 1.73 1.51 41.84
CA ALA A 94 1.21 0.83 40.67
C ALA A 94 0.51 1.79 39.67
N PHE A 95 -0.08 2.87 40.17
CA PHE A 95 -0.70 3.90 39.33
C PHE A 95 0.32 4.77 38.59
N GLN A 96 1.46 5.06 39.25
CA GLN A 96 2.56 5.79 38.61
C GLN A 96 3.11 5.00 37.43
N LYS A 97 3.36 3.70 37.63
CA LYS A 97 3.80 2.79 36.56
C LYS A 97 2.84 2.76 35.37
N ILE A 98 1.53 2.79 35.62
CA ILE A 98 0.50 2.84 34.58
C ILE A 98 0.56 4.12 33.76
N THR A 99 0.76 5.24 34.45
CA THR A 99 0.90 6.55 33.79
C THR A 99 2.15 6.56 32.91
N ASP A 100 3.25 6.01 33.41
CA ASP A 100 4.50 5.87 32.66
C ASP A 100 4.35 4.96 31.42
N GLU A 101 3.58 3.87 31.53
CA GLU A 101 3.28 2.97 30.40
C GLU A 101 2.42 3.68 29.32
N ILE A 102 1.42 4.48 29.73
CA ILE A 102 0.59 5.29 28.80
C ILE A 102 1.43 6.36 28.11
N ASP A 103 2.32 7.03 28.83
CA ASP A 103 3.21 8.02 28.24
C ASP A 103 4.22 7.38 27.29
N GLY A 104 4.78 6.22 27.65
CA GLY A 104 5.64 5.44 26.76
C GLY A 104 4.93 5.03 25.46
N LEU A 105 3.65 4.65 25.55
CA LEU A 105 2.80 4.36 24.40
C LEU A 105 2.57 5.57 23.50
N ILE A 106 2.21 6.71 24.09
CA ILE A 106 2.01 7.96 23.35
C ILE A 106 3.30 8.38 22.66
N ASP A 107 4.43 8.27 23.35
CA ASP A 107 5.74 8.60 22.78
C ASP A 107 6.18 7.61 21.70
N ALA A 108 5.84 6.34 21.82
CA ALA A 108 6.08 5.34 20.78
C ALA A 108 5.24 5.64 19.54
N ALA A 109 3.94 5.93 19.70
CA ALA A 109 3.06 6.36 18.61
C ALA A 109 3.55 7.66 17.94
N ASN A 110 4.14 8.57 18.72
CA ASN A 110 4.73 9.81 18.22
C ASN A 110 6.05 9.62 17.46
N ARG A 111 6.86 8.64 17.89
CA ARG A 111 8.19 8.36 17.31
C ARG A 111 8.14 7.36 16.16
N ALA A 112 7.09 6.57 16.05
CA ALA A 112 6.95 5.56 15.00
C ALA A 112 7.02 6.23 13.60
N PRO A 113 7.96 5.82 12.73
CA PRO A 113 8.20 6.45 11.43
C PRO A 113 7.08 6.21 10.38
N GLY A 114 5.85 5.91 10.79
CA GLY A 114 4.70 5.70 9.90
C GLY A 114 4.64 4.31 9.25
N THR A 115 5.38 3.34 9.79
CA THR A 115 5.34 1.91 9.44
C THR A 115 4.23 1.21 10.21
N ALA A 116 3.38 0.46 9.50
CA ALA A 116 2.22 -0.19 10.10
C ALA A 116 2.58 -1.28 11.11
N ALA A 117 3.73 -1.93 10.93
CA ALA A 117 4.24 -2.97 11.82
C ALA A 117 4.58 -2.44 13.21
N ASP A 118 5.34 -1.35 13.30
CA ASP A 118 5.78 -0.78 14.58
C ASP A 118 4.60 -0.24 15.41
N ILE A 119 3.59 0.32 14.73
CA ILE A 119 2.41 0.84 15.41
C ILE A 119 1.44 -0.28 15.81
N ALA A 120 1.32 -1.36 15.02
CA ALA A 120 0.53 -2.54 15.40
C ALA A 120 1.12 -3.26 16.62
N GLU A 121 2.45 -3.27 16.78
CA GLU A 121 3.13 -3.80 17.98
C GLU A 121 2.84 -2.95 19.22
N VAL A 122 2.79 -1.62 19.05
CA VAL A 122 2.40 -0.64 20.08
C VAL A 122 0.90 -0.74 20.43
N ALA A 123 0.02 -0.96 19.44
CA ALA A 123 -1.43 -1.13 19.62
C ALA A 123 -1.79 -2.50 20.23
N ASN A 124 -1.00 -3.53 19.95
CA ASN A 124 -1.12 -4.86 20.57
C ASN A 124 -0.69 -4.90 22.03
N LEU A 125 -0.37 -3.76 22.65
CA LEU A 125 -0.25 -3.68 24.10
C LEU A 125 -1.56 -4.15 24.70
N ASN A 126 -1.48 -5.36 25.21
CA ASN A 126 -2.59 -6.18 25.62
C ASN A 126 -3.20 -5.45 26.81
N LEU A 127 -4.23 -4.63 26.56
CA LEU A 127 -5.01 -3.94 27.59
C LEU A 127 -5.46 -4.93 28.68
N ILE A 128 -5.62 -6.20 28.31
CA ILE A 128 -5.84 -7.33 29.21
C ILE A 128 -4.66 -7.54 30.19
N GLU A 129 -3.42 -7.51 29.73
CA GLU A 129 -2.22 -7.61 30.58
C GLU A 129 -2.06 -6.38 31.49
N PHE A 130 -2.33 -5.18 30.95
CA PHE A 130 -2.44 -3.96 31.74
C PHE A 130 -3.50 -4.09 32.85
N THR A 131 -4.66 -4.70 32.55
CA THR A 131 -5.74 -4.93 33.51
C THR A 131 -5.40 -5.99 34.55
N ASN A 132 -4.72 -7.07 34.17
CA ASN A 132 -4.29 -8.11 35.11
C ASN A 132 -3.26 -7.59 36.13
N ARG A 133 -2.53 -6.53 35.78
CA ARG A 133 -1.61 -5.80 36.67
C ARG A 133 -2.33 -4.83 37.63
N LEU A 134 -3.61 -4.54 37.40
CA LEU A 134 -4.48 -3.73 38.28
C LEU A 134 -5.08 -4.52 39.45
N SER A 135 -4.60 -5.73 39.74
CA SER A 135 -5.10 -6.62 40.81
C SER A 135 -5.05 -6.03 42.22
N PHE A 136 -4.38 -4.89 42.42
CA PHE A 136 -4.36 -4.13 43.68
C PHE A 136 -5.64 -3.30 43.92
N LEU A 137 -6.51 -3.12 42.91
CA LEU A 137 -7.83 -2.54 43.10
C LEU A 137 -8.70 -3.57 43.84
N SER A 138 -8.79 -3.44 45.15
CA SER A 138 -9.60 -4.31 46.03
C SER A 138 -11.11 -4.30 45.72
N ARG A 139 -11.58 -3.41 44.85
CA ARG A 139 -12.94 -3.40 44.31
C ARG A 139 -12.97 -4.14 42.98
N LYS A 140 -13.81 -5.17 42.89
CA LYS A 140 -14.16 -5.79 41.59
C LYS A 140 -14.68 -4.69 40.66
N VAL A 141 -14.03 -4.51 39.52
CA VAL A 141 -14.45 -3.52 38.53
C VAL A 141 -15.75 -4.02 37.88
N ASP A 142 -16.81 -3.22 38.00
CA ASP A 142 -18.13 -3.59 37.47
C ASP A 142 -18.22 -3.37 35.95
N PHE A 143 -17.41 -2.45 35.40
CA PHE A 143 -17.40 -2.06 33.98
C PHE A 143 -15.98 -1.79 33.48
N TRP A 144 -15.61 -2.39 32.34
CA TRP A 144 -14.30 -2.23 31.71
C TRP A 144 -14.37 -2.57 30.23
N ILE A 145 -13.77 -1.77 29.34
CA ILE A 145 -13.65 -2.11 27.92
C ILE A 145 -12.24 -2.65 27.65
N SER A 146 -12.09 -3.93 27.35
CA SER A 146 -10.78 -4.49 27.00
C SER A 146 -10.38 -4.22 25.56
N SER A 147 -11.35 -4.21 24.64
CA SER A 147 -11.09 -3.88 23.24
C SER A 147 -12.35 -3.45 22.51
N VAL A 148 -12.15 -2.61 21.47
CA VAL A 148 -13.19 -2.24 20.51
C VAL A 148 -12.64 -2.46 19.11
N SER A 149 -13.33 -3.27 18.33
CA SER A 149 -12.98 -3.59 16.95
C SER A 149 -14.06 -3.06 16.00
N GLY A 150 -13.66 -2.68 14.79
CA GLY A 150 -14.55 -2.00 13.84
C GLY A 150 -14.71 -0.49 14.10
N LEU A 151 -13.74 0.18 14.74
CA LEU A 151 -13.76 1.65 14.84
C LEU A 151 -13.35 2.36 13.54
N SER A 152 -12.88 1.63 12.54
CA SER A 152 -12.62 2.14 11.19
C SER A 152 -13.56 1.46 10.21
N GLN A 153 -14.28 2.24 9.41
CA GLN A 153 -15.29 1.74 8.49
C GLN A 153 -15.01 2.26 7.08
N ILE A 154 -15.21 1.40 6.08
CA ILE A 154 -15.17 1.77 4.65
C ILE A 154 -16.58 2.00 4.13
N HIS A 155 -16.73 2.83 3.11
CA HIS A 155 -18.03 3.00 2.47
C HIS A 155 -18.49 1.69 1.81
N GLY A 156 -19.69 1.23 2.16
CA GLY A 156 -20.29 -0.03 1.72
C GLY A 156 -21.81 0.08 1.69
N LEU A 157 -22.47 -0.96 1.20
CA LEU A 157 -23.94 -1.04 1.15
C LEU A 157 -24.53 -1.73 2.39
N ASP A 158 -23.71 -2.51 3.10
CA ASP A 158 -24.13 -3.26 4.28
C ASP A 158 -24.10 -2.39 5.55
N ASP A 159 -24.72 -2.92 6.60
CA ASP A 159 -24.63 -2.37 7.95
C ASP A 159 -23.24 -2.57 8.56
N TYR A 160 -22.86 -1.63 9.41
CA TYR A 160 -21.53 -1.56 10.00
C TYR A 160 -21.48 -2.28 11.33
N LYS A 161 -20.45 -3.10 11.54
CA LYS A 161 -20.33 -3.93 12.76
C LYS A 161 -19.18 -3.43 13.61
N ILE A 162 -19.49 -3.16 14.89
CA ILE A 162 -18.51 -2.88 15.95
C ILE A 162 -18.60 -4.01 16.95
N LYS A 163 -17.46 -4.56 17.36
CA LYS A 163 -17.42 -5.57 18.42
C LYS A 163 -16.66 -5.01 19.62
N ILE A 164 -17.35 -4.98 20.75
CA ILE A 164 -16.86 -4.50 22.04
C ILE A 164 -16.66 -5.72 22.93
N ARG A 165 -15.50 -5.81 23.57
CA ARG A 165 -15.19 -6.84 24.56
C ARG A 165 -14.90 -6.17 25.88
N GLY A 166 -15.45 -6.68 26.98
CA GLY A 166 -15.19 -6.11 28.28
C GLY A 166 -16.07 -6.59 29.45
N VAL A 167 -15.70 -6.21 30.67
CA VAL A 167 -16.54 -6.44 31.86
C VAL A 167 -17.72 -5.46 31.81
N GLY A 168 -18.92 -5.94 32.13
CA GLY A 168 -20.16 -5.14 31.97
C GLY A 168 -20.79 -5.24 30.58
N PHE A 169 -20.16 -5.99 29.66
CA PHE A 169 -20.69 -6.33 28.33
C PHE A 169 -21.07 -7.81 28.25
N GLY A 170 -21.66 -8.22 27.13
CA GLY A 170 -22.09 -9.59 26.88
C GLY A 170 -23.23 -10.05 27.80
N HIS A 171 -23.25 -11.35 28.10
CA HIS A 171 -24.28 -11.93 28.96
C HIS A 171 -23.96 -11.65 30.43
N ALA A 172 -24.95 -11.19 31.18
CA ALA A 172 -24.79 -10.96 32.60
C ALA A 172 -24.69 -12.29 33.36
N PRO A 173 -23.75 -12.43 34.32
CA PRO A 173 -23.72 -13.59 35.19
C PRO A 173 -24.85 -13.49 36.23
N ASN A 174 -25.57 -14.59 36.46
CA ASN A 174 -26.54 -14.74 37.56
C ASN A 174 -27.67 -13.68 37.56
N GLU A 175 -27.90 -12.99 38.70
CA GLU A 175 -28.95 -11.99 38.96
C GLU A 175 -28.59 -10.57 38.44
N GLU A 176 -27.45 -10.38 37.76
CA GLU A 176 -27.06 -9.08 37.23
C GLU A 176 -27.86 -8.72 35.97
N VAL A 177 -28.31 -7.47 35.87
CA VAL A 177 -28.95 -6.95 34.63
C VAL A 177 -28.00 -5.95 33.98
N ARG A 178 -27.68 -6.20 32.71
CA ARG A 178 -26.85 -5.34 31.88
C ARG A 178 -27.68 -4.73 30.76
N THR A 179 -27.61 -3.41 30.63
CA THR A 179 -28.18 -2.67 29.50
C THR A 179 -27.07 -1.90 28.82
N LEU A 180 -26.99 -1.97 27.49
CA LEU A 180 -26.08 -1.12 26.71
C LEU A 180 -26.91 -0.33 25.70
N ARG A 181 -26.84 0.99 25.80
CA ARG A 181 -27.35 1.93 24.80
C ARG A 181 -26.18 2.47 24.02
N VAL A 182 -26.38 2.63 22.72
CA VAL A 182 -25.36 3.18 21.83
C VAL A 182 -26.01 4.29 21.02
N SER A 183 -25.37 5.44 20.97
CA SER A 183 -25.75 6.51 20.05
C SER A 183 -24.61 6.82 19.09
N VAL A 184 -24.97 7.14 17.86
CA VAL A 184 -24.05 7.52 16.78
C VAL A 184 -24.45 8.91 16.34
N ASN A 185 -23.53 9.86 16.49
CA ASN A 185 -23.79 11.28 16.21
C ASN A 185 -25.02 11.83 16.97
N GLY A 186 -25.17 11.42 18.23
CA GLY A 186 -26.31 11.81 19.09
C GLY A 186 -27.62 11.12 18.80
N LYS A 187 -27.70 10.23 17.80
CA LYS A 187 -28.90 9.42 17.50
C LYS A 187 -28.75 8.02 18.08
N GLU A 188 -29.68 7.61 18.92
CA GLU A 188 -29.69 6.27 19.52
C GLU A 188 -29.94 5.20 18.46
N LEU A 189 -29.22 4.07 18.55
CA LEU A 189 -29.41 2.92 17.67
C LEU A 189 -30.75 2.22 17.96
N PRO A 190 -31.38 1.59 16.95
CA PRO A 190 -32.64 0.89 17.14
C PRO A 190 -32.51 -0.30 18.09
N ALA A 191 -33.63 -0.68 18.72
CA ALA A 191 -33.68 -1.88 19.55
C ALA A 191 -33.25 -3.11 18.73
N GLY A 192 -32.35 -3.92 19.30
CA GLY A 192 -31.78 -5.08 18.61
C GLY A 192 -30.50 -4.81 17.81
N ALA A 193 -30.08 -3.55 17.64
CA ALA A 193 -28.77 -3.21 17.09
C ALA A 193 -27.61 -3.63 18.00
N VAL A 194 -27.88 -3.83 19.29
CA VAL A 194 -26.90 -4.19 20.31
C VAL A 194 -27.20 -5.60 20.79
N THR A 195 -26.33 -6.55 20.45
CA THR A 195 -26.53 -7.98 20.73
C THR A 195 -25.34 -8.57 21.48
N PRO A 196 -25.55 -9.21 22.64
CA PRO A 196 -24.49 -9.98 23.29
C PRO A 196 -24.19 -11.24 22.44
N VAL A 197 -22.91 -11.48 22.13
CA VAL A 197 -22.49 -12.59 21.25
C VAL A 197 -22.01 -13.79 22.05
N GLY A 198 -21.50 -13.58 23.26
CA GLY A 198 -21.03 -14.64 24.15
C GLY A 198 -19.98 -14.14 25.13
N GLY A 199 -19.94 -14.69 26.34
CA GLY A 199 -19.02 -14.25 27.39
C GLY A 199 -19.15 -12.74 27.63
N THR A 200 -18.04 -12.03 27.45
CA THR A 200 -17.89 -10.57 27.59
C THR A 200 -17.97 -9.80 26.27
N ASP A 201 -18.37 -10.46 25.17
CA ASP A 201 -18.46 -9.86 23.83
C ASP A 201 -19.87 -9.32 23.56
N THR A 202 -19.94 -8.06 23.14
CA THR A 202 -21.14 -7.42 22.58
C THR A 202 -20.85 -6.96 21.15
N GLN A 203 -21.76 -7.26 20.23
CA GLN A 203 -21.75 -6.73 18.87
C GLN A 203 -22.77 -5.61 18.76
N VAL A 204 -22.37 -4.53 18.10
CA VAL A 204 -23.17 -3.37 17.77
C VAL A 204 -23.25 -3.28 16.25
N VAL A 205 -24.47 -3.20 15.72
CA VAL A 205 -24.75 -3.05 14.29
C VAL A 205 -25.28 -1.63 14.07
N ILE A 206 -24.53 -0.82 13.33
CA ILE A 206 -24.93 0.54 12.96
C ILE A 206 -25.56 0.48 11.56
N PRO A 207 -26.85 0.85 11.41
CA PRO A 207 -27.51 0.86 10.12
C PRO A 207 -26.77 1.71 9.09
N ASN A 208 -26.71 1.22 7.85
CA ASN A 208 -26.01 1.91 6.76
C ASN A 208 -26.49 3.37 6.59
N GLU A 209 -27.80 3.58 6.68
CA GLU A 209 -28.46 4.89 6.55
C GLU A 209 -27.98 5.95 7.56
N MET A 210 -27.43 5.53 8.71
CA MET A 210 -26.91 6.46 9.71
C MET A 210 -25.52 6.98 9.37
N LEU A 211 -24.74 6.24 8.56
CA LEU A 211 -23.33 6.56 8.27
C LEU A 211 -23.09 6.89 6.80
N ALA A 212 -23.88 6.39 5.85
CA ALA A 212 -23.64 6.49 4.41
C ALA A 212 -23.39 7.93 3.93
N SER A 213 -24.19 8.89 4.42
CA SER A 213 -24.05 10.32 4.06
C SER A 213 -22.89 11.02 4.76
N LEU A 214 -22.32 10.42 5.81
CA LEU A 214 -21.20 10.98 6.57
C LEU A 214 -19.84 10.62 5.93
N PHE A 215 -19.81 9.63 5.04
CA PHE A 215 -18.63 9.33 4.22
C PHE A 215 -18.36 10.46 3.23
N LYS A 216 -17.20 11.09 3.38
CA LYS A 216 -16.72 12.10 2.42
C LYS A 216 -16.05 11.42 1.22
N GLU A 217 -15.98 12.14 0.11
CA GLU A 217 -15.37 11.60 -1.11
C GLU A 217 -13.85 11.39 -0.94
N ASN A 218 -13.12 12.39 -0.44
CA ASN A 218 -11.64 12.37 -0.42
C ASN A 218 -11.03 12.61 0.97
N ASP A 219 -11.84 12.76 2.01
CA ASP A 219 -11.38 13.06 3.36
C ASP A 219 -11.89 12.04 4.39
N LEU A 220 -11.19 11.94 5.51
CA LEU A 220 -11.73 11.23 6.67
C LEU A 220 -12.90 11.98 7.29
N ALA A 221 -13.85 11.22 7.84
CA ALA A 221 -14.85 11.75 8.75
C ALA A 221 -14.77 11.04 10.10
N HIS A 222 -14.97 11.81 11.17
CA HIS A 222 -15.04 11.31 12.53
C HIS A 222 -16.48 11.44 13.00
N VAL A 223 -17.04 10.33 13.45
CA VAL A 223 -18.41 10.29 13.95
C VAL A 223 -18.37 9.90 15.43
N PRO A 224 -18.85 10.76 16.35
CA PRO A 224 -18.85 10.41 17.76
C PRO A 224 -19.83 9.26 18.01
N ILE A 225 -19.39 8.29 18.82
CA ILE A 225 -20.20 7.19 19.33
C ILE A 225 -20.23 7.32 20.85
N GLU A 226 -21.40 7.35 21.45
CA GLU A 226 -21.54 7.28 22.91
C GLU A 226 -22.07 5.91 23.30
N LEU A 227 -21.35 5.23 24.20
CA LEU A 227 -21.75 3.98 24.83
C LEU A 227 -22.24 4.29 26.24
N THR A 228 -23.49 3.95 26.56
CA THR A 228 -24.03 4.09 27.91
C THR A 228 -24.42 2.71 28.44
N ALA A 229 -23.62 2.20 29.37
CA ALA A 229 -23.85 0.91 30.02
C ALA A 229 -24.48 1.11 31.39
N GLY A 230 -25.63 0.49 31.62
CA GLY A 230 -26.28 0.37 32.92
C GLY A 230 -26.04 -1.03 33.48
N ILE A 231 -25.48 -1.11 34.69
CA ILE A 231 -25.21 -2.37 35.38
C ILE A 231 -25.98 -2.36 36.70
N THR A 232 -26.94 -3.28 36.81
CA THR A 232 -27.77 -3.44 38.00
C THR A 232 -27.34 -4.69 38.76
N LYS A 233 -26.87 -4.52 39.99
CA LYS A 233 -26.43 -5.63 40.86
C LYS A 233 -27.28 -5.71 42.12
N PRO A 234 -27.58 -6.92 42.64
CA PRO A 234 -28.11 -7.05 43.98
C PRO A 234 -27.07 -6.54 44.98
N ARG A 235 -27.47 -5.63 45.85
CA ARG A 235 -26.62 -5.11 46.92
C ARG A 235 -26.44 -6.23 47.96
N GLU A 236 -25.19 -6.45 48.37
CA GLU A 236 -24.89 -7.37 49.46
C GLU A 236 -25.50 -6.82 50.76
N CYS A 237 -26.65 -7.37 51.14
CA CYS A 237 -27.33 -7.06 52.39
C CYS A 237 -27.42 -8.35 53.21
N TRP A 238 -26.55 -8.47 54.20
CA TRP A 238 -26.44 -9.64 55.07
C TRP A 238 -27.75 -9.98 55.83
N HIS A 239 -28.66 -9.01 56.00
CA HIS A 239 -29.93 -9.18 56.73
C HIS A 239 -31.20 -9.14 55.85
N CYS A 240 -31.09 -9.02 54.52
CA CYS A 240 -32.25 -8.89 53.63
C CYS A 240 -32.63 -10.26 53.04
N PHE A 241 -33.35 -11.09 53.80
CA PHE A 241 -33.74 -12.45 53.39
C PHE A 241 -34.90 -12.52 52.36
N VAL A 242 -35.59 -11.42 52.07
CA VAL A 242 -36.83 -11.44 51.26
C VAL A 242 -36.69 -10.72 49.91
N THR A 243 -35.97 -9.60 49.86
CA THR A 243 -35.66 -8.87 48.61
C THR A 243 -34.31 -8.17 48.78
N LYS A 244 -33.32 -8.54 47.96
CA LYS A 244 -32.04 -7.82 47.92
C LYS A 244 -32.27 -6.49 47.21
N PRO A 245 -32.03 -5.33 47.85
CA PRO A 245 -32.10 -4.06 47.14
C PRO A 245 -31.09 -4.07 46.00
N THR A 246 -31.45 -3.54 44.83
CA THR A 246 -30.55 -3.47 43.68
C THR A 246 -29.90 -2.10 43.59
N GLU A 247 -28.63 -2.05 43.17
CA GLU A 247 -27.92 -0.82 42.85
C GLU A 247 -27.66 -0.80 41.34
N THR A 248 -28.06 0.29 40.68
CA THR A 248 -27.75 0.51 39.26
C THR A 248 -26.63 1.54 39.14
N LYS A 249 -25.54 1.18 38.47
CA LYS A 249 -24.47 2.10 38.08
C LYS A 249 -24.50 2.31 36.58
N THR A 250 -24.36 3.57 36.17
CA THR A 250 -24.32 3.96 34.76
C THR A 250 -22.92 4.42 34.40
N TYR A 251 -22.39 3.87 33.31
CA TYR A 251 -21.08 4.19 32.75
C TYR A 251 -21.28 4.75 31.36
N SER A 252 -20.67 5.90 31.08
CA SER A 252 -20.67 6.49 29.73
C SER A 252 -19.26 6.53 29.17
N VAL A 253 -19.09 6.11 27.92
CA VAL A 253 -17.82 6.13 27.18
C VAL A 253 -18.06 6.73 25.80
N SER A 254 -17.37 7.82 25.52
CA SER A 254 -17.31 8.39 24.17
C SER A 254 -16.24 7.66 23.37
N LEU A 255 -16.52 7.26 22.13
CA LEU A 255 -15.57 6.77 21.11
C LEU A 255 -15.68 7.61 19.82
N LYS A 256 -14.67 7.58 18.96
CA LYS A 256 -14.72 8.21 17.62
C LYS A 256 -14.67 7.11 16.55
N LEU A 257 -15.75 6.96 15.80
CA LEU A 257 -15.76 6.14 14.59
C LEU A 257 -15.04 6.87 13.47
N LEU A 258 -14.10 6.19 12.83
CA LEU A 258 -13.38 6.68 11.66
C LEU A 258 -14.05 6.17 10.39
N LEU A 259 -14.56 7.08 9.58
CA LEU A 259 -15.07 6.77 8.25
C LEU A 259 -14.00 7.08 7.21
N LEU A 260 -13.52 6.04 6.53
CA LEU A 260 -12.53 6.15 5.46
C LEU A 260 -13.16 6.76 4.20
N PRO A 261 -12.46 7.61 3.44
CA PRO A 261 -13.03 8.25 2.27
C PRO A 261 -13.50 7.24 1.23
N LYS A 262 -14.54 7.60 0.48
CA LYS A 262 -15.05 6.79 -0.63
C LYS A 262 -13.98 6.56 -1.69
N ILE A 263 -13.18 7.60 -1.97
CA ILE A 263 -11.99 7.56 -2.81
C ILE A 263 -10.78 7.58 -1.88
N ALA A 264 -10.18 6.42 -1.71
CA ALA A 264 -9.04 6.22 -0.84
C ALA A 264 -7.76 6.83 -1.42
N ALA A 265 -7.58 6.74 -2.74
CA ALA A 265 -6.40 7.23 -3.44
C ALA A 265 -6.70 7.53 -4.91
N VAL A 266 -5.80 8.27 -5.55
CA VAL A 266 -5.69 8.28 -7.01
C VAL A 266 -4.39 7.57 -7.37
N VAL A 267 -4.52 6.49 -8.14
CA VAL A 267 -3.39 5.75 -8.70
C VAL A 267 -2.99 6.41 -10.00
N THR A 268 -1.71 6.73 -10.12
CA THR A 268 -1.03 7.03 -11.37
C THR A 268 -0.01 5.95 -11.63
N GLY A 269 0.51 5.88 -12.86
CA GLY A 269 1.54 4.90 -13.14
C GLY A 269 2.16 5.11 -14.50
N ALA A 270 3.16 4.29 -14.76
CA ALA A 270 3.77 4.15 -16.05
C ALA A 270 3.96 2.66 -16.36
N GLN A 271 4.00 2.35 -17.64
CA GLN A 271 4.44 1.07 -18.13
C GLN A 271 5.70 1.27 -18.96
N THR A 272 6.65 0.37 -18.82
CA THR A 272 7.89 0.43 -19.59
C THR A 272 7.72 -0.43 -20.84
N LEU A 273 7.76 0.22 -22.00
CA LEU A 273 7.69 -0.42 -23.30
C LEU A 273 9.11 -0.63 -23.82
N THR A 274 9.47 -1.88 -24.09
CA THR A 274 10.74 -2.21 -24.73
C THR A 274 10.50 -2.45 -26.21
N SER A 275 11.13 -1.63 -27.05
CA SER A 275 11.12 -1.80 -28.51
C SER A 275 12.55 -2.00 -29.00
N LYS A 276 12.71 -2.80 -30.05
CA LYS A 276 13.98 -2.92 -30.75
C LYS A 276 14.07 -1.81 -31.80
N VAL A 277 15.02 -0.91 -31.62
CA VAL A 277 15.33 0.13 -32.60
C VAL A 277 16.71 -0.14 -33.20
N GLU A 278 16.93 0.31 -34.42
CA GLU A 278 18.25 0.22 -35.01
C GLU A 278 19.25 1.13 -34.27
N GLY A 279 20.38 0.56 -33.86
CA GLY A 279 21.47 1.31 -33.25
C GLY A 279 22.25 2.14 -34.27
N ASP A 280 23.03 3.10 -33.81
CA ASP A 280 23.77 4.01 -34.70
C ASP A 280 25.04 3.39 -35.30
N GLU A 281 25.61 2.40 -34.63
CA GLU A 281 26.87 1.76 -35.02
C GLU A 281 26.68 0.74 -36.16
N GLU A 282 27.55 0.82 -37.17
CA GLU A 282 27.57 -0.08 -38.31
C GLU A 282 28.68 -1.14 -38.14
N PHE A 283 28.27 -2.39 -38.21
CA PHE A 283 29.12 -3.57 -38.17
C PHE A 283 29.24 -4.17 -39.57
N HIS A 284 30.10 -5.17 -39.71
CA HIS A 284 30.24 -5.89 -40.96
C HIS A 284 30.47 -7.38 -40.72
N THR A 285 30.00 -8.18 -41.67
CA THR A 285 30.38 -9.60 -41.80
C THR A 285 30.95 -9.82 -43.18
N VAL A 286 31.94 -10.71 -43.25
CA VAL A 286 32.74 -10.97 -44.46
C VAL A 286 32.48 -12.40 -44.90
N ILE A 287 31.99 -12.57 -46.11
CA ILE A 287 31.57 -13.86 -46.66
C ILE A 287 32.38 -14.11 -47.93
N PRO A 288 33.37 -15.01 -47.89
CA PRO A 288 34.15 -15.35 -49.05
C PRO A 288 33.40 -16.31 -49.97
N HIS A 289 33.49 -16.06 -51.27
CA HIS A 289 32.94 -16.89 -52.32
C HIS A 289 34.04 -17.19 -53.35
N GLN A 290 34.16 -18.46 -53.75
CA GLN A 290 35.11 -18.88 -54.77
C GLN A 290 34.37 -19.48 -55.95
N THR A 291 34.67 -18.97 -57.14
CA THR A 291 34.16 -19.53 -58.40
C THR A 291 35.31 -20.13 -59.20
N SER A 292 35.04 -21.26 -59.86
CA SER A 292 35.98 -21.93 -60.75
C SER A 292 35.23 -22.62 -61.87
N GLY A 293 35.89 -22.83 -63.01
CA GLY A 293 35.32 -23.57 -64.14
C GLY A 293 34.31 -22.80 -65.00
N CYS A 294 34.25 -21.47 -64.85
CA CYS A 294 33.47 -20.60 -65.73
C CYS A 294 34.25 -20.37 -67.03
N ALA A 295 33.58 -20.02 -68.12
CA ALA A 295 34.25 -19.68 -69.37
C ALA A 295 33.60 -18.45 -69.98
N THR A 296 34.35 -17.65 -70.74
CA THR A 296 33.81 -16.44 -71.38
C THR A 296 32.62 -16.74 -72.30
N LYS A 297 32.56 -17.94 -72.88
CA LYS A 297 31.43 -18.43 -73.71
C LYS A 297 30.32 -19.13 -72.92
N ARG A 298 30.57 -19.45 -71.64
CA ARG A 298 29.66 -20.16 -70.72
C ARG A 298 29.84 -19.58 -69.32
N PRO A 299 29.27 -18.40 -69.08
CA PRO A 299 29.33 -17.76 -67.77
C PRO A 299 28.66 -18.61 -66.69
N CYS A 300 29.09 -18.42 -65.44
CA CYS A 300 28.39 -18.99 -64.29
C CYS A 300 27.56 -17.90 -63.59
N PRO A 301 26.24 -17.82 -63.83
CA PRO A 301 25.38 -17.06 -62.95
C PRO A 301 25.26 -17.80 -61.62
N TRP A 302 25.32 -17.05 -60.52
CA TRP A 302 25.05 -17.60 -59.21
C TRP A 302 24.33 -16.58 -58.33
N THR A 303 23.68 -17.10 -57.31
CA THR A 303 22.92 -16.31 -56.35
C THR A 303 23.25 -16.82 -54.97
N GLU A 304 23.63 -15.91 -54.08
CA GLU A 304 23.97 -16.25 -52.70
C GLU A 304 23.02 -15.54 -51.75
N ARG A 305 22.45 -16.31 -50.82
CA ARG A 305 21.50 -15.80 -49.82
C ARG A 305 22.19 -15.79 -48.46
N ILE A 306 22.37 -14.61 -47.92
CA ILE A 306 23.03 -14.34 -46.66
C ILE A 306 21.94 -13.97 -45.65
N SER A 307 21.79 -14.79 -44.61
CA SER A 307 20.85 -14.51 -43.52
C SER A 307 21.60 -13.87 -42.36
N LEU A 308 21.13 -12.72 -41.90
CA LEU A 308 21.66 -12.04 -40.72
C LEU A 308 20.99 -12.57 -39.43
N ALA A 309 21.58 -12.28 -38.27
CA ALA A 309 20.98 -12.62 -36.99
C ALA A 309 19.66 -11.85 -36.76
N ASN A 310 18.84 -12.33 -35.82
CA ASN A 310 17.52 -11.74 -35.54
C ASN A 310 17.58 -10.27 -35.06
N ASP A 311 18.73 -9.86 -34.53
CA ASP A 311 19.05 -8.51 -34.06
C ASP A 311 19.91 -7.72 -35.05
N GLU A 312 20.06 -8.16 -36.31
CA GLU A 312 20.87 -7.50 -37.32
C GLU A 312 20.02 -7.05 -38.52
N ILE A 313 20.30 -5.86 -39.04
CA ILE A 313 19.60 -5.25 -40.19
C ILE A 313 20.65 -4.83 -41.21
N ALA A 314 20.63 -5.45 -42.39
CA ALA A 314 21.52 -5.12 -43.49
C ALA A 314 21.29 -3.67 -43.97
N LYS A 315 22.38 -2.96 -44.26
CA LYS A 315 22.37 -1.60 -44.81
C LYS A 315 22.90 -1.51 -46.22
N ARG A 316 24.01 -2.20 -46.51
CA ARG A 316 24.59 -2.27 -47.85
C ARG A 316 25.51 -3.48 -47.96
N VAL A 317 25.85 -3.83 -49.18
CA VAL A 317 26.86 -4.84 -49.49
C VAL A 317 28.00 -4.16 -50.24
N GLU A 318 29.21 -4.42 -49.78
CA GLU A 318 30.46 -4.03 -50.43
C GLU A 318 31.13 -5.30 -50.98
N HIS A 319 31.83 -5.16 -52.10
CA HIS A 319 32.45 -6.28 -52.78
C HIS A 319 33.92 -6.02 -52.99
N SER A 320 34.75 -7.01 -52.72
CA SER A 320 36.15 -7.00 -53.10
C SER A 320 36.51 -8.29 -53.83
N HIS A 321 37.41 -8.18 -54.79
CA HIS A 321 37.79 -9.29 -55.65
C HIS A 321 39.31 -9.44 -55.67
N ALA A 322 39.77 -10.68 -55.79
CA ALA A 322 41.18 -10.99 -55.96
C ALA A 322 41.32 -12.03 -57.07
N GLY A 323 42.03 -11.65 -58.14
CA GLY A 323 42.35 -12.53 -59.27
C GLY A 323 42.42 -11.80 -60.62
N PRO A 324 43.25 -12.28 -61.56
CA PRO A 324 43.43 -11.66 -62.89
C PRO A 324 42.26 -11.85 -63.88
N GLY A 325 41.16 -12.51 -63.47
CA GLY A 325 39.98 -12.77 -64.30
C GLY A 325 38.66 -12.38 -63.63
N CYS A 326 38.69 -11.42 -62.71
CA CYS A 326 37.52 -10.93 -61.97
C CYS A 326 36.89 -9.68 -62.62
N ASP A 327 36.98 -9.55 -63.96
CA ASP A 327 36.39 -8.43 -64.71
C ASP A 327 34.87 -8.63 -64.84
N PHE A 328 34.15 -8.35 -63.76
CA PHE A 328 32.73 -8.62 -63.71
C PHE A 328 31.92 -7.63 -64.55
N SER A 329 31.24 -8.13 -65.58
CA SER A 329 30.16 -7.40 -66.21
C SER A 329 28.91 -7.44 -65.31
N TYR A 330 28.28 -6.28 -65.11
CA TYR A 330 27.09 -6.09 -64.26
C TYR A 330 25.72 -6.41 -64.91
N PRO A 331 25.54 -7.10 -66.06
CA PRO A 331 24.22 -7.15 -66.65
C PRO A 331 23.43 -8.32 -66.05
N GLN A 332 22.22 -8.03 -65.55
CA GLN A 332 20.97 -8.74 -65.88
C GLN A 332 19.90 -8.77 -64.79
N ARG A 333 19.94 -7.87 -63.78
CA ARG A 333 18.64 -7.38 -63.30
C ARG A 333 18.08 -6.40 -64.33
N PHE A 334 17.24 -6.90 -65.21
CA PHE A 334 16.37 -6.11 -66.11
C PHE A 334 17.07 -5.04 -66.97
N HIS A 335 17.98 -5.44 -67.87
CA HIS A 335 18.51 -4.54 -68.93
C HIS A 335 19.06 -3.18 -68.45
N GLY A 336 19.49 -3.03 -67.20
CA GLY A 336 19.88 -1.73 -66.64
C GLY A 336 20.84 -1.78 -65.44
N ALA A 337 21.37 -0.61 -65.08
CA ALA A 337 22.38 -0.36 -64.06
C ALA A 337 21.83 -0.40 -62.61
N GLY A 338 21.22 -1.51 -62.20
CA GLY A 338 20.78 -1.72 -60.81
C GLY A 338 21.89 -2.26 -59.90
N PRO A 339 21.72 -2.18 -58.56
CA PRO A 339 22.62 -2.83 -57.62
C PRO A 339 22.58 -4.36 -57.80
N ASP A 340 23.73 -5.00 -57.58
CA ASP A 340 23.96 -6.44 -57.72
C ASP A 340 23.55 -7.27 -56.49
N TYR A 341 22.73 -6.68 -55.62
CA TYR A 341 22.14 -7.34 -54.47
C TYR A 341 20.77 -6.78 -54.12
N ASP A 342 19.99 -7.56 -53.38
CA ASP A 342 18.81 -7.11 -52.64
C ASP A 342 19.02 -7.18 -51.15
N ILE A 343 18.42 -6.22 -50.45
CA ILE A 343 18.14 -6.32 -49.03
C ILE A 343 16.65 -6.64 -48.91
N ALA A 344 16.33 -7.86 -48.49
CA ALA A 344 14.99 -8.41 -48.38
C ALA A 344 14.61 -8.69 -46.91
N ASP A 345 13.35 -9.06 -46.69
CA ASP A 345 12.83 -9.45 -45.37
C ASP A 345 13.11 -8.39 -44.29
N GLY A 346 12.81 -7.13 -44.61
CA GLY A 346 13.02 -6.00 -43.71
C GLY A 346 14.48 -5.75 -43.32
N GLY A 347 15.45 -6.26 -44.09
CA GLY A 347 16.88 -6.14 -43.78
C GLY A 347 17.55 -7.42 -43.30
N ARG A 348 16.80 -8.48 -43.05
CA ARG A 348 17.34 -9.71 -42.45
C ARG A 348 17.98 -10.66 -43.44
N THR A 349 17.66 -10.51 -44.71
CA THR A 349 18.25 -11.29 -45.79
C THR A 349 18.92 -10.37 -46.78
N VAL A 350 20.16 -10.70 -47.15
CA VAL A 350 20.80 -10.16 -48.34
C VAL A 350 20.84 -11.24 -49.41
N VAL A 351 20.41 -10.89 -50.63
CA VAL A 351 20.53 -11.78 -51.80
C VAL A 351 21.47 -11.12 -52.78
N VAL A 352 22.62 -11.74 -53.02
CA VAL A 352 23.62 -11.24 -53.95
C VAL A 352 23.50 -11.98 -55.27
N TYR A 353 23.53 -11.23 -56.39
CA TYR A 353 23.44 -11.74 -57.75
C TYR A 353 24.75 -11.50 -58.46
N ARG A 354 25.38 -12.57 -58.96
CA ARG A 354 26.70 -12.48 -59.58
C ARG A 354 26.81 -13.36 -60.80
N TYR A 355 27.74 -12.99 -61.65
CA TYR A 355 28.02 -13.61 -62.93
C TYR A 355 29.52 -13.61 -63.11
N ALA A 356 30.15 -14.79 -63.24
CA ALA A 356 31.59 -14.88 -63.47
C ALA A 356 31.88 -15.22 -64.94
N ASP A 357 32.68 -14.37 -65.59
CA ASP A 357 33.12 -14.46 -66.99
C ASP A 357 34.64 -14.60 -67.08
N GLY A 358 35.14 -15.83 -66.96
CA GLY A 358 36.55 -16.10 -67.17
C GLY A 358 36.93 -17.52 -66.79
N GLU A 359 37.91 -18.07 -67.51
CA GLU A 359 38.49 -19.40 -67.23
C GLU A 359 39.41 -19.41 -66.00
N GLN A 360 39.74 -18.23 -65.47
CA GLN A 360 40.62 -18.07 -64.33
C GLN A 360 39.86 -18.10 -63.00
N PHE A 361 40.53 -18.59 -61.96
CA PHE A 361 40.01 -18.59 -60.60
C PHE A 361 39.71 -17.16 -60.13
N CYS A 362 38.50 -16.93 -59.60
CA CYS A 362 38.14 -15.67 -59.00
C CYS A 362 37.61 -15.87 -57.58
N SER A 363 38.24 -15.19 -56.62
CA SER A 363 37.77 -15.06 -55.25
C SER A 363 37.03 -13.74 -55.10
N THR A 364 35.78 -13.80 -54.70
CA THR A 364 34.96 -12.65 -54.34
C THR A 364 34.71 -12.66 -52.85
N THR A 365 34.71 -11.49 -52.25
CA THR A 365 34.38 -11.32 -50.83
C THR A 365 33.20 -10.37 -50.73
N HIS A 366 32.14 -10.81 -50.06
CA HIS A 366 30.98 -9.99 -49.72
C HIS A 366 31.16 -9.42 -48.32
N THR A 367 31.27 -8.11 -48.22
CA THR A 367 31.22 -7.41 -46.94
C THR A 367 29.82 -6.86 -46.75
N VAL A 368 28.99 -7.56 -45.98
CA VAL A 368 27.65 -7.07 -45.63
C VAL A 368 27.77 -6.13 -44.45
N ARG A 369 27.45 -4.85 -44.67
CA ARG A 369 27.34 -3.83 -43.64
C ARG A 369 25.96 -3.92 -43.01
N TYR A 370 25.88 -4.01 -41.69
CA TYR A 370 24.62 -4.11 -40.96
C TYR A 370 24.67 -3.30 -39.68
N ARG A 371 23.50 -2.95 -39.14
CA ARG A 371 23.36 -2.36 -37.81
C ARG A 371 22.66 -3.33 -36.88
N LYS A 372 22.98 -3.25 -35.60
CA LYS A 372 22.33 -4.07 -34.58
C LYS A 372 21.09 -3.38 -34.02
N LEU A 373 20.06 -4.16 -33.77
CA LEU A 373 18.89 -3.73 -33.03
C LEU A 373 19.26 -3.63 -31.55
N VAL A 374 19.07 -2.44 -30.98
CA VAL A 374 19.26 -2.18 -29.55
C VAL A 374 17.90 -2.02 -28.88
N ASP A 375 17.81 -2.49 -27.64
CA ASP A 375 16.60 -2.30 -26.84
C ASP A 375 16.48 -0.83 -26.42
N LYS A 376 15.38 -0.20 -26.80
CA LYS A 376 14.97 1.13 -26.36
C LYS A 376 13.76 0.99 -25.45
N SER A 377 13.94 1.41 -24.20
CA SER A 377 12.87 1.49 -23.21
C SER A 377 12.24 2.87 -23.22
N GLU A 378 10.91 2.94 -23.23
CA GLU A 378 10.13 4.16 -23.10
C GLU A 378 9.03 3.97 -22.06
N ASP A 379 8.90 4.94 -21.15
CA ASP A 379 7.85 4.92 -20.14
C ASP A 379 6.59 5.62 -20.68
N LYS A 380 5.50 4.86 -20.80
CA LYS A 380 4.19 5.39 -21.18
C LYS A 380 3.32 5.53 -19.93
N LEU A 381 2.78 6.73 -19.70
CA LEU A 381 1.90 6.99 -18.57
C LEU A 381 0.59 6.21 -18.69
N LEU A 382 0.15 5.65 -17.57
CA LEU A 382 -1.16 5.02 -17.41
C LEU A 382 -2.20 6.07 -17.00
N PRO A 383 -3.47 5.90 -17.39
CA PRO A 383 -4.55 6.77 -16.94
C PRO A 383 -4.62 6.80 -15.42
N SER A 384 -4.85 7.99 -14.86
CA SER A 384 -5.10 8.11 -13.43
C SER A 384 -6.45 7.51 -13.09
N GLN A 385 -6.53 6.73 -12.01
CA GLN A 385 -7.77 6.07 -11.59
C GLN A 385 -8.01 6.28 -10.08
N PRO A 386 -9.21 6.75 -9.67
CA PRO A 386 -9.59 6.75 -8.27
C PRO A 386 -9.81 5.31 -7.79
N ILE A 387 -9.30 4.99 -6.60
CA ILE A 387 -9.42 3.66 -5.98
C ILE A 387 -10.01 3.77 -4.59
N SER A 388 -10.70 2.72 -4.14
CA SER A 388 -11.33 2.61 -2.83
C SER A 388 -10.76 1.44 -2.04
N PHE A 389 -10.81 1.52 -0.71
CA PHE A 389 -10.43 0.40 0.16
C PHE A 389 -11.32 -0.82 -0.06
N GLY A 390 -10.72 -2.01 -0.09
CA GLY A 390 -11.42 -3.31 -0.20
C GLY A 390 -12.11 -3.55 -1.54
N LYS A 391 -11.98 -2.66 -2.53
CA LYS A 391 -12.49 -2.86 -3.89
C LYS A 391 -11.33 -3.10 -4.85
N PRO A 392 -11.30 -4.22 -5.58
CA PRO A 392 -10.26 -4.46 -6.55
C PRO A 392 -10.36 -3.49 -7.72
N PHE A 393 -9.23 -3.09 -8.28
CA PHE A 393 -9.14 -2.34 -9.53
C PHE A 393 -8.14 -3.00 -10.46
N SER A 394 -8.21 -2.74 -11.76
CA SER A 394 -7.29 -3.33 -12.74
C SER A 394 -6.71 -2.27 -13.65
N ILE A 395 -5.43 -2.42 -13.96
CA ILE A 395 -4.79 -1.71 -15.07
C ILE A 395 -4.71 -2.64 -16.28
N LEU A 396 -4.81 -2.07 -17.46
CA LEU A 396 -4.62 -2.79 -18.72
C LEU A 396 -3.40 -2.22 -19.43
N LEU A 397 -2.40 -3.05 -19.65
CA LEU A 397 -1.14 -2.68 -20.28
C LEU A 397 -1.24 -2.79 -21.80
N ASP A 398 -0.43 -2.01 -22.51
CA ASP A 398 -0.38 -2.02 -23.97
C ASP A 398 0.12 -3.36 -24.51
N GLN A 399 -0.26 -3.67 -25.75
CA GLN A 399 0.13 -4.92 -26.41
C GLN A 399 1.64 -5.06 -26.62
N SER A 400 2.34 -3.93 -26.73
CA SER A 400 3.81 -3.88 -26.82
C SER A 400 4.49 -4.21 -25.50
N ASN A 401 3.75 -4.26 -24.38
CA ASN A 401 4.27 -4.63 -23.07
C ASN A 401 4.14 -6.14 -22.81
N GLY A 402 4.83 -6.95 -23.63
CA GLY A 402 4.78 -8.41 -23.55
C GLY A 402 5.32 -9.00 -22.24
N GLN A 403 6.00 -8.19 -21.41
CA GLN A 403 6.56 -8.61 -20.12
C GLN A 403 5.71 -8.19 -18.92
N CYS A 404 4.57 -7.53 -19.13
CA CYS A 404 3.73 -6.98 -18.04
C CYS A 404 4.49 -6.04 -17.09
N ASN A 405 5.44 -5.24 -17.61
CA ASN A 405 6.23 -4.33 -16.78
C ASN A 405 5.45 -3.06 -16.48
N TYR A 406 5.28 -2.75 -15.19
CA TYR A 406 4.57 -1.55 -14.75
C TYR A 406 5.22 -1.00 -13.48
N ARG A 407 4.94 0.28 -13.26
CA ARG A 407 5.20 1.00 -12.02
C ARG A 407 3.96 1.81 -11.69
N LEU A 408 3.40 1.61 -10.50
CA LEU A 408 2.28 2.36 -9.99
C LEU A 408 2.70 3.20 -8.79
N GLU A 409 2.17 4.41 -8.76
CA GLU A 409 2.26 5.31 -7.62
C GLU A 409 0.84 5.71 -7.23
N ALA A 410 0.49 5.54 -5.96
CA ALA A 410 -0.80 5.97 -5.46
C ALA A 410 -0.58 7.02 -4.38
N LYS A 411 -1.20 8.19 -4.54
CA LYS A 411 -1.28 9.15 -3.45
C LYS A 411 -2.58 8.90 -2.71
N LEU A 412 -2.48 8.32 -1.52
CA LEU A 412 -3.63 8.20 -0.63
C LEU A 412 -4.18 9.61 -0.33
N SER A 413 -5.49 9.69 -0.08
CA SER A 413 -6.16 10.84 0.55
C SER A 413 -5.42 11.32 1.81
N THR A 414 -4.78 10.37 2.47
CA THR A 414 -3.89 10.51 3.62
C THR A 414 -2.54 11.15 3.30
N ARG A 415 -2.32 11.56 2.05
CA ARG A 415 -1.06 12.12 1.53
C ARG A 415 0.13 11.15 1.59
N LYS A 416 -0.06 9.91 2.04
CA LYS A 416 0.95 8.85 1.93
C LYS A 416 1.09 8.42 0.47
N LEU A 417 2.34 8.33 0.01
CA LEU A 417 2.69 7.82 -1.30
C LEU A 417 2.95 6.33 -1.19
N ILE A 418 2.21 5.56 -1.98
CA ILE A 418 2.37 4.12 -2.13
C ILE A 418 3.06 3.86 -3.46
N TYR A 419 3.98 2.91 -3.46
CA TYR A 419 4.68 2.46 -4.66
C TYR A 419 4.57 0.93 -4.80
N ILE A 420 4.31 0.47 -6.03
CA ILE A 420 4.39 -0.95 -6.39
C ILE A 420 4.85 -1.09 -7.85
N ASP A 421 5.67 -2.09 -8.14
CA ASP A 421 6.06 -2.45 -9.51
C ASP A 421 5.77 -3.93 -9.84
N SER A 422 6.15 -4.35 -11.05
CA SER A 422 5.92 -5.72 -11.53
C SER A 422 6.66 -6.80 -10.73
N GLY A 423 7.75 -6.45 -10.04
CA GLY A 423 8.51 -7.36 -9.18
C GLY A 423 7.88 -7.58 -7.80
N MET A 424 6.93 -6.73 -7.40
CA MET A 424 6.34 -6.73 -6.06
C MET A 424 4.95 -7.40 -6.05
N SER A 425 4.68 -8.22 -5.03
CA SER A 425 3.33 -8.74 -4.73
C SER A 425 2.51 -7.78 -3.87
N THR A 426 3.17 -6.98 -3.04
CA THR A 426 2.58 -5.96 -2.17
C THR A 426 3.52 -4.75 -2.14
N SER A 427 2.97 -3.55 -2.00
CA SER A 427 3.76 -2.33 -1.79
C SER A 427 4.61 -2.43 -0.53
N THR A 428 5.68 -1.62 -0.46
CA THR A 428 6.62 -1.61 0.67
C THR A 428 5.95 -1.31 2.02
N ASP A 429 4.84 -0.58 1.99
CA ASP A 429 4.05 -0.20 3.16
C ASP A 429 2.88 -1.14 3.46
N GLY A 430 2.66 -2.17 2.65
CA GLY A 430 1.62 -3.17 2.85
C GLY A 430 0.22 -2.78 2.35
N TYR A 431 0.00 -1.56 1.86
CA TYR A 431 -1.35 -1.07 1.55
C TYR A 431 -1.90 -1.55 0.21
N LEU A 432 -1.06 -1.65 -0.82
CA LEU A 432 -1.49 -2.02 -2.17
C LEU A 432 -0.99 -3.42 -2.49
N ARG A 433 -1.91 -4.34 -2.76
CA ARG A 433 -1.60 -5.75 -3.04
C ARG A 433 -1.98 -6.09 -4.47
N ARG A 434 -1.09 -6.78 -5.20
CA ARG A 434 -1.42 -7.42 -6.46
C ARG A 434 -2.24 -8.69 -6.19
N VAL A 435 -3.47 -8.73 -6.69
CA VAL A 435 -4.37 -9.87 -6.59
C VAL A 435 -4.08 -10.88 -7.69
N SER A 436 -3.93 -10.42 -8.92
CA SER A 436 -3.68 -11.29 -10.09
C SER A 436 -2.97 -10.55 -11.22
N SER A 437 -2.31 -11.31 -12.08
CA SER A 437 -1.77 -10.86 -13.37
C SER A 437 -2.16 -11.90 -14.41
N VAL A 438 -2.92 -11.48 -15.43
CA VAL A 438 -3.47 -12.38 -16.46
C VAL A 438 -3.21 -11.80 -17.84
N ASN A 439 -2.76 -12.64 -18.76
CA ASN A 439 -2.65 -12.29 -20.17
C ASN A 439 -4.04 -12.41 -20.83
N GLU A 440 -4.58 -11.30 -21.30
CA GLU A 440 -5.83 -11.22 -22.06
C GLU A 440 -5.49 -11.02 -23.55
N GLY A 441 -5.19 -12.13 -24.21
CA GLY A 441 -4.66 -12.12 -25.57
C GLY A 441 -3.27 -11.46 -25.61
N PRO A 442 -3.05 -10.40 -26.42
CA PRO A 442 -1.78 -9.69 -26.48
C PRO A 442 -1.58 -8.68 -25.35
N ARG A 443 -2.58 -8.44 -24.49
CA ARG A 443 -2.50 -7.45 -23.40
C ARG A 443 -2.34 -8.13 -22.06
N CYS A 444 -1.75 -7.40 -21.11
CA CYS A 444 -1.63 -7.84 -19.74
C CYS A 444 -2.58 -7.05 -18.84
N ARG A 445 -3.47 -7.74 -18.13
CA ARG A 445 -4.32 -7.16 -17.08
C ARG A 445 -3.73 -7.50 -15.72
N VAL A 446 -3.49 -6.46 -14.92
CA VAL A 446 -3.03 -6.63 -13.55
C VAL A 446 -4.07 -6.07 -12.61
N THR A 447 -4.55 -6.89 -11.68
CA THR A 447 -5.57 -6.54 -10.70
C THR A 447 -4.93 -6.33 -9.35
N PHE A 448 -5.30 -5.24 -8.68
CA PHE A 448 -4.82 -4.84 -7.38
C PHE A 448 -5.99 -4.62 -6.43
N GLU A 449 -5.67 -4.62 -5.14
CA GLU A 449 -6.60 -4.29 -4.07
C GLU A 449 -5.89 -3.38 -3.09
N LEU A 450 -6.56 -2.29 -2.70
CA LEU A 450 -6.11 -1.44 -1.61
C LEU A 450 -6.63 -2.00 -0.30
N LEU A 451 -5.73 -2.50 0.53
CA LEU A 451 -6.04 -3.09 1.82
C LEU A 451 -6.44 -2.01 2.83
N GLN A 452 -7.38 -2.35 3.68
CA GLN A 452 -7.73 -1.52 4.81
C GLN A 452 -6.55 -1.46 5.80
N PRO A 453 -6.28 -0.30 6.41
CA PRO A 453 -5.40 -0.22 7.56
C PRO A 453 -5.99 -1.08 8.69
N SER A 454 -5.29 -2.18 9.02
CA SER A 454 -5.72 -3.18 10.00
C SER A 454 -5.45 -2.78 11.43
#